data_AF-A0A1W9YN61-F1
#
_entry.id   AF-A0A1W9YN61-F1
#
_cell.length_a   1.000
_cell.length_b   1.000
_cell.length_c   1.000
_cell.angle_alpha   90.00
_cell.angle_beta   90.00
_cell.angle_gamma   90.00
#
_symmetry.space_group_name_H-M   'P 1'
#
loop_
_entity.id
_entity.type
_entity.pdbx_description
1 polymer ?
#
loop_
_entity_poly.entity_id
_entity_poly.type
_entity_poly.pdbx_seq_one_letter_code
_entity_poly.pdbx_strand_id
1 'polypeptide(L)'
;RGLGHLALNVYDPDNGYGEEVLDFEPRTVWWGSANWTVRAGSHLEVGFACDDPTLVEEATAFVADVIAFSEPIDTTCAGPEP
;
A
#
# COMPACT_ATOMS: atom_id res chain seq x y z
N ARG A 1 -16.47 4.10 -5.14
CA ARG A 1 -15.60 2.97 -5.52
C ARG A 1 -14.55 2.85 -4.42
N GLY A 2 -14.34 1.66 -3.86
CA GLY A 2 -13.34 1.44 -2.80
C GLY A 2 -11.96 1.16 -3.37
N LEU A 3 -10.90 1.28 -2.56
CA LEU A 3 -9.51 1.02 -2.98
C LEU A 3 -9.21 -0.47 -3.21
N GLY A 4 -10.03 -1.35 -2.64
CA GLY A 4 -9.86 -2.80 -2.69
C GLY A 4 -10.87 -3.50 -1.79
N HIS A 5 -10.62 -4.77 -1.50
CA HIS A 5 -11.44 -5.58 -0.59
C HIS A 5 -10.58 -6.62 0.14
N LEU A 6 -11.09 -7.16 1.24
CA LEU A 6 -10.48 -8.31 1.89
C LEU A 6 -10.92 -9.60 1.17
N ALA A 7 -10.00 -10.52 0.97
CA ALA A 7 -10.22 -11.82 0.36
C ALA A 7 -9.50 -12.91 1.16
N LEU A 8 -10.12 -14.08 1.27
CA LEU A 8 -9.47 -15.26 1.82
C LEU A 8 -8.78 -16.01 0.67
N ASN A 9 -7.45 -15.95 0.65
CA ASN A 9 -6.63 -16.59 -0.36
C ASN A 9 -6.02 -17.88 0.17
N VAL A 10 -5.80 -18.84 -0.72
CA VAL A 10 -5.15 -20.12 -0.40
C VAL A 10 -3.82 -20.17 -1.12
N TYR A 11 -2.73 -20.15 -0.36
CA TYR A 11 -1.37 -20.25 -0.89
C TYR A 11 -0.84 -21.68 -0.78
N ASP A 12 0.02 -22.08 -1.72
CA ASP A 12 0.62 -23.43 -1.77
C ASP A 12 -0.41 -24.60 -1.69
N PRO A 13 -1.49 -24.58 -2.50
CA PRO A 13 -2.54 -25.59 -2.42
C PRO A 13 -2.07 -26.99 -2.86
N ASP A 14 -0.96 -27.06 -3.59
CA ASP A 14 -0.43 -28.31 -4.17
C ASP A 14 0.09 -29.29 -3.10
N ASN A 15 0.32 -28.81 -1.87
CA ASN A 15 0.74 -29.62 -0.73
C ASN A 15 -0.42 -30.26 0.07
N GLY A 16 -1.65 -30.21 -0.46
CA GLY A 16 -2.82 -30.94 0.06
C GLY A 16 -3.62 -30.18 1.13
N TYR A 17 -3.00 -29.20 1.79
CA TYR A 17 -3.66 -28.18 2.61
C TYR A 17 -2.89 -26.87 2.42
N GLY A 18 -3.35 -26.02 1.50
CA GLY A 18 -2.77 -24.68 1.36
C GLY A 18 -3.04 -23.82 2.59
N GLU A 19 -2.23 -22.77 2.78
CA GLU A 19 -2.41 -21.82 3.87
C GLU A 19 -3.52 -20.82 3.51
N GLU A 20 -4.60 -20.82 4.30
CA GLU A 20 -5.65 -19.81 4.20
C GLU A 20 -5.21 -18.50 4.87
N VAL A 21 -5.08 -17.44 4.08
CA VAL A 21 -4.65 -16.12 4.54
C VAL A 21 -5.69 -15.08 4.17
N LEU A 22 -6.04 -14.22 5.13
CA LEU A 22 -6.91 -13.07 4.88
C LEU A 22 -6.07 -11.90 4.38
N ASP A 23 -6.12 -11.64 3.07
CA ASP A 23 -5.36 -10.58 2.42
C ASP A 23 -6.24 -9.41 2.00
N PHE A 24 -5.60 -8.27 1.76
CA PHE A 24 -6.21 -7.16 1.05
C PHE A 24 -5.86 -7.25 -0.44
N GLU A 25 -6.88 -7.25 -1.30
CA GLU A 25 -6.77 -7.17 -2.76
C GLU A 25 -6.99 -5.73 -3.24
N PRO A 26 -5.94 -5.02 -3.70
CA PRO A 26 -6.09 -3.69 -4.29
C PRO A 26 -6.85 -3.74 -5.61
N ARG A 27 -7.78 -2.79 -5.81
CA ARG A 27 -8.61 -2.66 -7.02
C ARG A 27 -8.54 -1.27 -7.65
N THR A 28 -8.04 -0.29 -6.92
CA THR A 28 -7.92 1.07 -7.41
C THR A 28 -6.73 1.73 -6.72
N VAL A 29 -5.88 2.38 -7.51
CA VAL A 29 -4.80 3.22 -7.00
C VAL A 29 -5.22 4.68 -7.08
N TRP A 30 -4.98 5.42 -6.01
CA TRP A 30 -5.02 6.88 -6.03
C TRP A 30 -3.60 7.42 -6.17
N TRP A 31 -3.42 8.38 -7.06
CA TRP A 31 -2.17 9.10 -7.24
C TRP A 31 -2.45 10.59 -7.40
N GLY A 32 -1.69 11.44 -6.71
CA GLY A 32 -1.86 12.89 -6.80
C GLY A 32 -0.86 13.68 -5.95
N SER A 33 -0.98 15.00 -6.04
CA SER A 33 -0.10 15.96 -5.35
C SER A 33 -0.47 16.20 -3.89
N ALA A 34 -1.65 15.75 -3.45
CA ALA A 34 -2.13 16.01 -2.10
C ALA A 34 -1.19 15.39 -1.07
N ASN A 35 -0.55 16.23 -0.28
CA ASN A 35 0.47 15.84 0.69
C ASN A 35 -0.08 15.56 2.11
N TRP A 36 -1.41 15.51 2.25
CA TRP A 36 -2.11 15.19 3.50
C TRP A 36 -1.82 16.14 4.68
N THR A 37 -1.39 17.37 4.41
CA THR A 37 -1.21 18.41 5.45
C THR A 37 -2.52 19.16 5.72
N VAL A 38 -2.61 19.85 6.86
CA VAL A 38 -3.77 20.71 7.22
C VAL A 38 -4.09 21.74 6.12
N ARG A 39 -3.09 22.20 5.37
CA ARG A 39 -3.25 23.20 4.31
C ARG A 39 -3.56 22.62 2.93
N ALA A 40 -3.54 21.31 2.75
CA ALA A 40 -3.81 20.68 1.45
C ALA A 40 -5.18 21.10 0.87
N GLY A 41 -6.19 21.32 1.73
CA GLY A 41 -7.51 21.83 1.31
C GLY A 41 -7.53 23.27 0.80
N SER A 42 -6.42 24.01 0.95
CA SER A 42 -6.27 25.40 0.50
C SER A 42 -5.38 25.54 -0.73
N HIS A 43 -4.82 24.45 -1.24
CA HIS A 43 -3.99 24.43 -2.44
C HIS A 43 -4.75 23.80 -3.61
N LEU A 44 -4.36 24.18 -4.83
CA LEU A 44 -4.80 23.45 -6.01
C LEU A 44 -4.05 22.11 -6.04
N GLU A 45 -4.80 21.03 -5.85
CA GLU A 45 -4.28 19.67 -5.94
C GLU A 45 -4.70 19.01 -7.25
N VAL A 46 -3.83 18.15 -7.78
CA VAL A 46 -4.10 17.34 -8.98
C VAL A 46 -3.94 15.87 -8.64
N GLY A 47 -4.80 15.03 -9.20
CA GLY A 47 -4.72 13.59 -8.99
C GLY A 47 -5.82 12.83 -9.72
N PHE A 48 -5.67 11.51 -9.73
CA PHE A 48 -6.64 10.59 -10.32
C PHE A 48 -6.75 9.32 -9.48
N ALA A 49 -7.88 8.64 -9.65
CA ALA A 49 -8.07 7.26 -9.19
C ALA A 49 -8.19 6.38 -10.43
N CYS A 50 -7.43 5.29 -10.48
CA CYS A 50 -7.36 4.40 -11.64
C CYS A 50 -7.55 2.94 -11.22
N ASP A 51 -8.33 2.20 -12.00
CA ASP A 51 -8.57 0.76 -11.88
C ASP A 51 -7.87 -0.05 -12.99
N ASP A 52 -6.93 0.57 -13.71
CA ASP A 52 -6.05 -0.14 -14.65
C ASP A 52 -5.26 -1.23 -13.91
N PRO A 53 -5.38 -2.52 -14.31
CA PRO A 53 -4.80 -3.62 -13.55
C PRO A 53 -3.28 -3.52 -13.42
N THR A 54 -2.59 -3.11 -14.49
CA THR A 54 -1.13 -2.98 -14.49
C THR A 54 -0.68 -1.88 -13.53
N LEU A 55 -1.33 -0.71 -13.55
CA LEU A 55 -0.99 0.36 -12.64
C LEU A 55 -1.26 0.00 -11.16
N VAL A 56 -2.35 -0.73 -10.89
CA VAL A 56 -2.67 -1.21 -9.54
C VAL A 56 -1.62 -2.21 -9.05
N GLU A 57 -1.20 -3.16 -9.90
CA GLU A 57 -0.15 -4.14 -9.59
C GLU A 57 1.18 -3.46 -9.26
N GLU A 58 1.67 -2.60 -10.16
CA GLU A 58 2.95 -1.90 -10.00
C GLU A 58 2.96 -0.98 -8.77
N ALA A 59 1.87 -0.24 -8.53
CA ALA A 59 1.76 0.61 -7.34
C ALA A 59 1.72 -0.21 -6.04
N THR A 60 1.07 -1.38 -6.07
CA THR A 60 1.03 -2.30 -4.92
C THR A 60 2.41 -2.86 -4.62
N ALA A 61 3.15 -3.31 -5.65
CA ALA A 61 4.51 -3.79 -5.50
C ALA A 61 5.43 -2.71 -4.91
N PHE A 62 5.34 -1.47 -5.42
CA PHE A 62 6.10 -0.34 -4.88
C PHE A 62 5.81 -0.10 -3.39
N VAL A 63 4.54 -0.09 -2.97
CA VAL A 63 4.18 0.11 -1.56
C VAL A 63 4.65 -1.06 -0.70
N ALA A 64 4.53 -2.30 -1.18
CA ALA A 64 5.02 -3.48 -0.48
C ALA A 64 6.55 -3.40 -0.26
N ASP A 65 7.31 -2.97 -1.27
CA ASP A 65 8.75 -2.75 -1.15
C ASP A 65 9.06 -1.66 -0.10
N VAL A 66 8.36 -0.52 -0.13
CA VAL A 66 8.55 0.54 0.87
C VAL A 66 8.28 0.03 2.28
N ILE A 67 7.22 -0.76 2.48
CA ILE A 67 6.89 -1.36 3.77
C ILE A 67 8.00 -2.34 4.21
N ALA A 68 8.50 -3.18 3.30
CA ALA A 68 9.54 -4.17 3.60
C ALA A 68 10.85 -3.54 4.11
N PHE A 69 11.16 -2.31 3.68
CA PHE A 69 12.33 -1.55 4.16
C PHE A 69 12.02 -0.51 5.24
N SER A 70 10.75 -0.34 5.64
CA SER A 70 10.35 0.62 6.66
C SER A 70 10.67 0.15 8.07
N GLU A 71 10.94 1.09 8.96
CA GLU A 71 11.03 0.81 10.39
C GLU A 71 9.66 1.00 11.07
N PRO A 72 9.40 0.28 12.18
CA PRO A 72 8.26 0.57 13.04
C PRO A 72 8.21 2.06 13.43
N ILE A 73 7.00 2.61 13.55
CA ILE A 73 6.81 4.06 13.81
C ILE A 73 7.44 4.56 15.12
N ASP A 74 7.70 3.65 16.05
CA ASP A 74 8.30 3.93 17.35
C ASP A 74 9.82 3.72 17.40
N THR A 75 10.48 3.43 16.27
CA THR A 75 11.93 3.38 16.24
C THR A 75 12.53 4.76 16.42
N THR A 76 13.44 4.87 17.39
CA THR A 76 14.33 6.03 17.55
C THR A 76 15.69 5.71 16.95
N CYS A 77 16.09 6.45 15.93
CA CYS A 77 17.46 6.41 15.44
C CYS A 77 18.40 6.88 16.56
N ALA A 78 19.27 6.00 17.06
CA ALA A 78 20.38 6.41 17.90
C ALA A 78 21.27 7.33 17.04
N GLY A 79 21.32 8.62 17.38
CA GLY A 79 22.22 9.56 16.72
C GLY A 79 23.68 9.12 16.91
N PRO A 80 24.62 9.55 16.04
CA PRO A 80 26.02 9.21 16.22
C PRO A 80 26.48 9.67 17.61
N GLU A 81 27.15 8.77 18.34
CA GLU A 81 27.76 9.08 19.64
C GLU A 81 28.87 10.14 19.42
N PRO A 82 28.94 11.20 20.26
CA PRO A 82 29.90 12.29 20.10
C PRO A 82 31.36 11.86 20.23
#